data_AF-A0AAW5TXH3-F1
#
_entry.id   AF-A0AAW5TXH3-F1
#
_cell.length_a   1.000
_cell.length_b   1.000
_cell.length_c   1.000
_cell.angle_alpha   90.00
_cell.angle_beta   90.00
_cell.angle_gamma   90.00
#
_symmetry.space_group_name_H-M   'P 1'
#
loop_
_entity.id
_entity.type
_entity.pdbx_description
1 polymer ?
#
loop_
_entity_poly.entity_id
_entity_poly.type
_entity_poly.pdbx_seq_one_letter_code
_entity_poly.pdbx_strand_id
1 'polypeptide(L)'
;MAHSSFIAHCEDMMDVFGFEYNIKLFSRSKDTRSNKSWTKFISSDMIDNTMFHRYLERKYPNFKIATPNYHRLLFHWGYNVEPWSPYLERHIRTYCRLNYIDEEKTINEIKLLVKSEQKRRNHKINEETEKIFGFAHGGIDAKYAQFFASMAYNVHLLGDQQPDNRIFVGVANVNTLVSQIIISLRMLDRTKSKPLEKELTILNKQNINSHEKATLVMNYLKKAVPNFIKNARNGAIYRRLSKKGYIIK
;
A
#
# COMPACT_ATOMS: atom_id res chain seq x y z
N MET A 1 9.98 -0.59 -20.29
CA MET A 1 8.97 0.41 -19.90
C MET A 1 7.98 -0.27 -18.98
N ALA A 2 8.02 0.03 -17.68
CA ALA A 2 6.99 -0.43 -16.74
C ALA A 2 5.81 0.55 -16.88
N HIS A 3 4.80 0.15 -17.66
CA HIS A 3 3.62 0.95 -17.93
C HIS A 3 2.38 0.05 -17.89
N SER A 4 1.86 -0.13 -16.69
CA SER A 4 0.43 -0.04 -16.41
C SER A 4 0.28 1.17 -15.49
N SER A 5 -0.43 2.19 -15.97
CA SER A 5 -0.25 3.55 -15.46
C SER A 5 -0.66 3.66 -14.00
N PHE A 6 0.10 4.41 -13.21
CA PHE A 6 -0.30 4.99 -11.91
C PHE A 6 -1.82 5.28 -11.75
N ILE A 7 -2.47 5.75 -12.84
CA ILE A 7 -3.92 5.96 -12.94
C ILE A 7 -4.73 4.68 -12.70
N ALA A 8 -4.37 3.54 -13.29
CA ALA A 8 -5.05 2.26 -13.12
C ALA A 8 -5.00 1.77 -11.66
N HIS A 9 -3.85 1.88 -11.00
CA HIS A 9 -3.76 1.57 -9.56
C HIS A 9 -4.67 2.46 -8.73
N CYS A 10 -4.77 3.74 -9.08
CA CYS A 10 -5.68 4.67 -8.40
C CYS A 10 -7.16 4.33 -8.70
N GLU A 11 -7.50 3.91 -9.92
CA GLU A 11 -8.83 3.43 -10.27
C GLU A 11 -9.19 2.16 -9.51
N ASP A 12 -8.26 1.20 -9.38
CA ASP A 12 -8.43 0.01 -8.55
C ASP A 12 -8.77 0.36 -7.10
N MET A 13 -8.06 1.33 -6.51
CA MET A 13 -8.36 1.82 -5.16
C MET A 13 -9.78 2.40 -5.09
N MET A 14 -10.15 3.25 -6.05
CA MET A 14 -11.49 3.85 -6.10
C MET A 14 -12.59 2.80 -6.22
N ASP A 15 -12.40 1.81 -7.10
CA ASP A 15 -13.34 0.71 -7.32
C ASP A 15 -13.47 -0.19 -6.09
N VAL A 16 -12.36 -0.53 -5.43
CA VAL A 16 -12.38 -1.33 -4.20
C VAL A 16 -13.13 -0.61 -3.09
N PHE A 17 -12.93 0.70 -2.93
CA PHE A 17 -13.73 1.45 -1.96
C PHE A 17 -15.16 1.73 -2.44
N GLY A 18 -15.43 1.58 -3.73
CA GLY A 18 -16.70 1.86 -4.37
C GLY A 18 -17.00 3.35 -4.49
N PHE A 19 -15.99 4.22 -4.38
CA PHE A 19 -16.23 5.66 -4.45
C PHE A 19 -16.62 6.10 -5.86
N GLU A 20 -17.57 7.02 -5.96
CA GLU A 20 -17.75 7.79 -7.20
C GLU A 20 -16.55 8.69 -7.47
N TYR A 21 -16.43 9.14 -8.71
CA TYR A 21 -15.34 10.02 -9.11
C TYR A 21 -15.35 11.29 -8.26
N ASN A 22 -14.21 11.58 -7.62
CA ASN A 22 -14.02 12.76 -6.80
C ASN A 22 -12.57 13.22 -6.95
N ILE A 23 -12.35 14.44 -7.42
CA ILE A 23 -11.02 14.96 -7.73
C ILE A 23 -10.07 14.97 -6.52
N LYS A 24 -10.61 15.07 -5.29
CA LYS A 24 -9.84 15.01 -4.05
C LYS A 24 -9.31 13.60 -3.79
N LEU A 25 -10.11 12.58 -4.13
CA LEU A 25 -9.72 11.18 -3.97
C LEU A 25 -8.86 10.72 -5.12
N PHE A 26 -9.25 11.03 -6.36
CA PHE A 26 -8.59 10.58 -7.57
C PHE A 26 -8.67 11.63 -8.69
N SER A 27 -7.51 11.92 -9.30
CA SER A 27 -7.40 12.72 -10.52
C SER A 27 -6.78 11.88 -11.63
N ARG A 28 -7.39 11.96 -12.82
CA ARG A 28 -6.87 11.34 -14.05
C ARG A 28 -5.71 12.12 -14.70
N SER A 29 -5.31 13.24 -14.11
CA SER A 29 -4.17 14.02 -14.63
C SER A 29 -2.90 13.18 -14.62
N LYS A 30 -2.28 13.06 -15.80
CA LYS A 30 -0.95 12.46 -15.97
C LYS A 30 0.17 13.36 -15.47
N ASP A 31 -0.11 14.65 -15.25
CA ASP A 31 0.84 15.54 -14.61
C ASP A 31 0.89 15.24 -13.10
N THR A 32 1.89 14.46 -12.72
CA THR A 32 2.10 14.02 -11.33
C THR A 32 2.49 15.15 -10.38
N ARG A 33 2.91 16.32 -10.90
CA ARG A 33 3.26 17.48 -10.07
C ARG A 33 2.03 18.26 -9.62
N SER A 34 1.03 18.38 -10.49
CA SER A 34 -0.25 19.03 -10.16
C SER A 34 -1.27 18.07 -9.56
N ASN A 35 -1.11 16.75 -9.75
CA ASN A 35 -1.98 15.75 -9.14
C ASN A 35 -1.75 15.65 -7.61
N LYS A 36 -2.73 16.17 -6.86
CA LYS A 36 -2.76 16.16 -5.39
C LYS A 36 -3.82 15.20 -4.82
N SER A 37 -4.26 14.21 -5.61
CA SER A 37 -5.30 13.30 -5.16
C SER A 37 -4.81 12.37 -4.06
N TRP A 38 -5.71 11.98 -3.16
CA TRP A 38 -5.38 11.09 -2.04
C TRP A 38 -4.82 9.74 -2.49
N THR A 39 -5.41 9.13 -3.52
CA THR A 39 -4.88 7.88 -4.08
C THR A 39 -3.45 8.05 -4.59
N LYS A 40 -3.14 9.18 -5.25
CA LYS A 40 -1.79 9.53 -5.70
C LYS A 40 -0.80 9.63 -4.56
N PHE A 41 -1.20 10.34 -3.52
CA PHE A 41 -0.36 10.56 -2.37
C PHE A 41 0.07 9.23 -1.74
N ILE A 42 -0.87 8.29 -1.61
CA ILE A 42 -0.57 6.97 -1.05
C ILE A 42 0.26 6.12 -2.02
N SER A 43 -0.20 5.93 -3.25
CA SER A 43 0.38 4.95 -4.17
C SER A 43 1.69 5.41 -4.82
N SER A 44 1.96 6.71 -4.88
CA SER A 44 3.16 7.23 -5.53
C SER A 44 4.02 8.05 -4.57
N ASP A 45 3.48 9.11 -3.97
CA ASP A 45 4.32 10.02 -3.15
C ASP A 45 4.91 9.33 -1.92
N MET A 46 4.18 8.38 -1.34
CA MET A 46 4.59 7.65 -0.15
C MET A 46 5.23 6.29 -0.44
N ILE A 47 5.24 5.82 -1.69
CA ILE A 47 5.81 4.51 -2.07
C ILE A 47 6.96 4.69 -3.05
N ASP A 48 6.68 5.22 -4.25
CA ASP A 48 7.65 5.38 -5.34
C ASP A 48 8.65 6.53 -5.16
N ASN A 49 8.40 7.44 -4.21
CA ASN A 49 9.29 8.58 -3.99
C ASN A 49 10.70 8.14 -3.52
N THR A 50 11.69 8.49 -4.35
CA THR A 50 13.10 8.10 -4.20
C THR A 50 13.96 9.01 -3.31
N MET A 51 13.38 9.99 -2.61
CA MET A 51 14.14 10.91 -1.76
C MET A 51 14.87 10.18 -0.63
N PHE A 52 14.23 9.18 -0.01
CA PHE A 52 14.88 8.35 1.01
C PHE A 52 15.95 7.44 0.41
N HIS A 53 15.71 6.88 -0.78
CA HIS A 53 16.70 6.10 -1.50
C HIS A 53 17.96 6.91 -1.75
N ARG A 54 17.84 8.13 -2.28
CA ARG A 54 18.96 9.06 -2.49
C ARG A 54 19.66 9.44 -1.19
N TYR A 55 18.93 9.53 -0.07
CA TYR A 55 19.56 9.70 1.24
C TYR A 55 20.45 8.49 1.59
N LEU A 56 19.97 7.26 1.39
CA LEU A 56 20.79 6.07 1.60
C LEU A 56 22.01 6.03 0.67
N GLU A 57 21.86 6.33 -0.63
CA GLU A 57 23.01 6.33 -1.56
C GLU A 57 24.08 7.37 -1.20
N ARG A 58 23.67 8.52 -0.63
CA ARG A 58 24.61 9.53 -0.11
C ARG A 58 25.29 9.09 1.18
N LYS A 59 24.56 8.43 2.08
CA LYS A 59 25.08 7.94 3.36
C LYS A 59 26.01 6.72 3.19
N TYR A 60 25.70 5.87 2.22
CA TYR A 60 26.43 4.65 1.89
C TYR A 60 26.91 4.73 0.43
N PRO A 61 28.09 5.33 0.17
CA PRO A 61 28.63 5.47 -1.18
C PRO A 61 28.70 4.11 -1.90
N ASN A 62 28.40 4.09 -3.20
CA ASN A 62 28.28 2.90 -4.05
C ASN A 62 27.08 1.97 -3.77
N PHE A 63 26.28 2.23 -2.73
CA PHE A 63 25.03 1.50 -2.51
C PHE A 63 23.94 2.02 -3.46
N LYS A 64 23.74 1.35 -4.59
CA LYS A 64 22.73 1.75 -5.59
C LYS A 64 21.35 1.19 -5.22
N ILE A 65 20.41 2.06 -4.87
CA ILE A 65 19.04 1.68 -4.47
C ILE A 65 17.96 2.59 -5.08
N ALA A 66 18.31 3.80 -5.55
CA ALA A 66 17.37 4.75 -6.14
C ALA A 66 17.01 4.43 -7.60
N THR A 67 17.58 3.38 -8.19
CA THR A 67 17.34 3.02 -9.59
C THR A 67 15.96 2.39 -9.78
N PRO A 68 15.40 2.42 -11.00
CA PRO A 68 14.09 1.81 -11.30
C PRO A 68 13.97 0.34 -10.90
N ASN A 69 15.06 -0.43 -10.94
CA ASN A 69 15.02 -1.86 -10.61
C ASN A 69 15.13 -2.15 -9.12
N TYR A 70 15.72 -1.23 -8.34
CA TYR A 70 16.02 -1.45 -6.93
C TYR A 70 15.17 -0.62 -5.97
N HIS A 71 14.52 0.45 -6.44
CA HIS A 71 13.70 1.28 -5.56
C HIS A 71 12.57 0.49 -4.89
N ARG A 72 12.04 -0.53 -5.59
CA ARG A 72 11.02 -1.46 -5.09
C ARG A 72 11.48 -2.34 -3.95
N LEU A 73 12.80 -2.49 -3.74
CA LEU A 73 13.30 -3.14 -2.52
C LEU A 73 12.91 -2.37 -1.25
N LEU A 74 12.52 -1.10 -1.38
CA LEU A 74 11.99 -0.27 -0.31
C LEU A 74 10.52 0.11 -0.56
N PHE A 75 9.73 0.16 0.51
CA PHE A 75 8.35 0.64 0.58
C PHE A 75 7.32 -0.14 -0.25
N HIS A 76 7.71 -1.19 -0.97
CA HIS A 76 6.77 -2.10 -1.64
C HIS A 76 6.52 -3.36 -0.79
N TRP A 77 6.36 -3.17 0.52
CA TRP A 77 5.90 -4.17 1.48
C TRP A 77 4.51 -3.78 1.99
N GLY A 78 3.73 -4.73 2.50
CA GLY A 78 2.40 -4.40 3.02
C GLY A 78 2.44 -3.34 4.14
N TYR A 79 1.37 -2.54 4.27
CA TYR A 79 1.34 -1.32 5.09
C TYR A 79 1.86 -1.45 6.53
N ASN A 80 1.52 -2.56 7.21
CA ASN A 80 1.95 -2.87 8.58
C ASN A 80 2.95 -4.05 8.65
N VAL A 81 3.57 -4.40 7.52
CA VAL A 81 4.56 -5.48 7.47
C VAL A 81 5.92 -4.94 7.92
N GLU A 82 6.74 -5.80 8.53
CA GLU A 82 8.14 -5.50 8.79
C GLU A 82 8.80 -5.02 7.47
N PRO A 83 9.39 -3.82 7.45
CA PRO A 83 9.92 -3.23 6.22
C PRO A 83 11.31 -3.81 5.89
N TRP A 84 11.35 -5.12 5.71
CA TRP A 84 12.58 -5.89 5.48
C TRP A 84 12.26 -7.09 4.60
N SER A 85 13.09 -7.35 3.59
CA SER A 85 12.94 -8.50 2.71
C SER A 85 14.26 -9.23 2.50
N PRO A 86 14.23 -10.54 2.19
CA PRO A 86 15.44 -11.29 1.83
C PRO A 86 16.19 -10.69 0.63
N TYR A 87 15.47 -10.02 -0.29
CA TYR A 87 16.08 -9.36 -1.44
C TYR A 87 16.85 -8.11 -1.06
N LEU A 88 16.27 -7.27 -0.19
CA LEU A 88 16.94 -6.08 0.34
C LEU A 88 18.19 -6.49 1.13
N GLU A 89 18.05 -7.49 2.00
CA GLU A 89 19.18 -7.97 2.80
C GLU A 89 20.30 -8.51 1.90
N ARG A 90 19.96 -9.34 0.91
CA ARG A 90 20.95 -9.83 -0.07
C ARG A 90 21.66 -8.69 -0.80
N HIS A 91 20.91 -7.66 -1.21
CA HIS A 91 21.48 -6.49 -1.87
C HIS A 91 22.47 -5.74 -0.98
N ILE A 92 22.13 -5.59 0.31
CA ILE A 92 23.03 -4.99 1.32
C ILE A 92 24.26 -5.87 1.54
N ARG A 93 24.10 -7.20 1.71
CA ARG A 93 25.24 -8.13 1.88
C ARG A 93 26.19 -8.07 0.67
N THR A 94 25.66 -8.05 -0.55
CA THR A 94 26.47 -7.88 -1.77
C THR A 94 27.21 -6.54 -1.76
N TYR A 95 26.53 -5.45 -1.41
CA TYR A 95 27.17 -4.15 -1.25
C TYR A 95 28.30 -4.19 -0.23
N CYS A 96 28.08 -4.80 0.94
CA CYS A 96 29.07 -4.86 2.01
C CYS A 96 30.34 -5.60 1.57
N ARG A 97 30.17 -6.75 0.90
CA ARG A 97 31.28 -7.57 0.39
C ARG A 97 32.11 -6.84 -0.67
N LEU A 98 31.46 -6.15 -1.60
CA LEU A 98 32.15 -5.43 -2.68
C LEU A 98 32.92 -4.20 -2.19
N ASN A 99 32.57 -3.66 -1.01
CA ASN A 99 33.18 -2.46 -0.45
C ASN A 99 33.99 -2.74 0.82
N TYR A 100 34.18 -4.01 1.20
CA TYR A 100 34.93 -4.44 2.39
C TYR A 100 34.48 -3.77 3.69
N ILE A 101 33.15 -3.63 3.88
CA ILE A 101 32.55 -3.05 5.09
C ILE A 101 31.85 -4.11 5.94
N ASP A 102 31.66 -3.82 7.23
CA ASP A 102 31.01 -4.70 8.19
C ASP A 102 29.54 -4.97 7.80
N GLU A 103 29.23 -6.24 7.53
CA GLU A 103 27.93 -6.69 7.02
C GLU A 103 26.82 -6.53 8.08
N GLU A 104 27.05 -7.02 9.30
CA GLU A 104 26.04 -7.07 10.36
C GLU A 104 25.75 -5.68 10.92
N LYS A 105 26.79 -4.85 11.10
CA LYS A 105 26.61 -3.45 11.51
C LYS A 105 25.78 -2.69 10.47
N THR A 106 26.14 -2.81 9.19
CA THR A 106 25.46 -2.09 8.10
C THR A 106 23.99 -2.53 7.96
N ILE A 107 23.72 -3.83 8.07
CA ILE A 107 22.35 -4.37 8.07
C ILE A 107 21.52 -3.75 9.20
N ASN A 108 22.04 -3.74 10.43
CA ASN A 108 21.32 -3.21 11.58
C ASN A 108 21.04 -1.71 11.44
N GLU A 109 22.02 -0.92 10.99
CA GLU A 109 21.84 0.50 10.75
C GLU A 109 20.78 0.79 9.67
N ILE A 110 20.87 0.13 8.51
CA ILE A 110 19.91 0.34 7.42
C ILE A 110 18.51 -0.11 7.85
N LYS A 111 18.38 -1.21 8.58
CA LYS A 111 17.10 -1.69 9.10
C LYS A 111 16.44 -0.67 10.02
N LEU A 112 17.19 -0.02 10.91
CA LEU A 112 16.66 1.04 11.76
C LEU A 112 16.20 2.26 10.96
N LEU A 113 16.99 2.68 9.95
CA LEU A 113 16.63 3.81 9.08
C LEU A 113 15.34 3.52 8.31
N VAL A 114 15.24 2.33 7.72
CA VAL A 114 14.07 1.89 6.93
C VAL A 114 12.81 1.81 7.81
N LYS A 115 12.93 1.25 9.02
CA LYS A 115 11.81 1.22 9.98
C LYS A 115 11.32 2.61 10.38
N SER A 116 12.26 3.50 10.68
CA SER A 116 11.95 4.88 11.04
C SER A 116 11.24 5.61 9.90
N GLU A 117 11.73 5.45 8.67
CA GLU A 117 11.12 6.06 7.49
C GLU A 117 9.74 5.47 7.17
N GLN A 118 9.54 4.14 7.31
CA GLN A 118 8.22 3.53 7.16
C GLN A 118 7.23 4.12 8.17
N LYS A 119 7.63 4.22 9.44
CA LYS A 119 6.80 4.81 10.49
C LYS A 119 6.42 6.25 10.15
N ARG A 120 7.38 7.05 9.66
CA ARG A 120 7.14 8.44 9.22
C ARG A 120 6.19 8.51 8.03
N ARG A 121 6.32 7.61 7.04
CA ARG A 121 5.42 7.53 5.87
C ARG A 121 4.00 7.13 6.29
N ASN A 122 3.86 6.09 7.10
CA ASN A 122 2.56 5.66 7.64
C ASN A 122 1.87 6.77 8.44
N HIS A 123 2.63 7.52 9.24
CA HIS A 123 2.08 8.68 9.96
C HIS A 123 1.50 9.72 9.00
N LYS A 124 2.27 10.14 7.97
CA LYS A 124 1.78 11.10 6.96
C LYS A 124 0.59 10.57 6.16
N ILE A 125 0.59 9.28 5.82
CA ILE A 125 -0.55 8.63 5.14
C ILE A 125 -1.80 8.74 6.01
N ASN A 126 -1.70 8.42 7.31
CA ASN A 126 -2.84 8.54 8.22
C ASN A 126 -3.31 9.98 8.36
N GLU A 127 -2.40 10.96 8.55
CA GLU A 127 -2.76 12.38 8.65
C GLU A 127 -3.51 12.88 7.41
N GLU A 128 -3.03 12.55 6.20
CA GLU A 128 -3.70 12.96 4.98
C GLU A 128 -5.05 12.23 4.82
N THR A 129 -5.14 10.98 5.26
CA THR A 129 -6.38 10.20 5.25
C THR A 129 -7.40 10.73 6.27
N GLU A 130 -6.95 11.18 7.44
CA GLU A 130 -7.79 11.85 8.45
C GLU A 130 -8.35 13.15 7.90
N LYS A 131 -7.51 13.96 7.28
CA LYS A 131 -7.89 15.22 6.66
C LYS A 131 -8.87 15.03 5.50
N ILE A 132 -8.60 14.09 4.59
CA ILE A 132 -9.43 13.89 3.40
C ILE A 132 -10.84 13.42 3.77
N PHE A 133 -10.96 12.50 4.73
CA PHE A 133 -12.24 11.92 5.13
C PHE A 133 -12.87 12.62 6.35
N GLY A 134 -12.18 13.58 6.96
CA GLY A 134 -12.63 14.28 8.17
C GLY A 134 -12.77 13.37 9.39
N PHE A 135 -11.79 12.47 9.56
CA PHE A 135 -11.64 11.66 10.77
C PHE A 135 -10.78 12.42 11.79
N ALA A 136 -11.06 12.23 13.08
CA ALA A 136 -10.20 12.73 14.15
C ALA A 136 -8.95 11.86 14.32
N HIS A 137 -7.88 12.45 14.85
CA HIS A 137 -6.59 11.80 15.09
C HIS A 137 -6.60 10.69 16.16
N GLY A 138 -7.70 10.54 16.90
CA GLY A 138 -7.80 9.63 18.03
C GLY A 138 -9.04 8.74 18.02
N GLY A 139 -9.04 7.75 18.91
CA GLY A 139 -10.19 6.90 19.17
C GLY A 139 -10.61 6.03 17.98
N ILE A 140 -11.91 5.93 17.76
CA ILE A 140 -12.48 5.10 16.69
C ILE A 140 -12.20 5.67 15.29
N ASP A 141 -12.09 6.99 15.18
CA ASP A 141 -11.86 7.68 13.92
C ASP A 141 -10.46 7.42 13.36
N ALA A 142 -9.45 7.39 14.23
CA ALA A 142 -8.10 6.98 13.86
C ALA A 142 -8.07 5.56 13.27
N LYS A 143 -8.91 4.64 13.79
CA LYS A 143 -9.03 3.28 13.22
C LYS A 143 -9.68 3.29 11.85
N TYR A 144 -10.63 4.20 11.60
CA TYR A 144 -11.22 4.37 10.27
C TYR A 144 -10.18 4.92 9.29
N ALA A 145 -9.43 5.95 9.67
CA ALA A 145 -8.34 6.47 8.85
C ALA A 145 -7.30 5.38 8.54
N GLN A 146 -6.87 4.64 9.56
CA GLN A 146 -5.92 3.54 9.38
C GLN A 146 -6.46 2.44 8.47
N PHE A 147 -7.77 2.16 8.50
CA PHE A 147 -8.40 1.22 7.58
C PHE A 147 -8.27 1.69 6.13
N PHE A 148 -8.69 2.93 5.82
CA PHE A 148 -8.62 3.46 4.46
C PHE A 148 -7.18 3.54 3.96
N ALA A 149 -6.26 4.05 4.80
CA ALA A 149 -4.83 4.11 4.53
C ALA A 149 -4.24 2.72 4.20
N SER A 150 -4.44 1.75 5.10
CA SER A 150 -3.89 0.40 4.96
C SER A 150 -4.49 -0.33 3.76
N MET A 151 -5.81 -0.24 3.55
CA MET A 151 -6.45 -0.84 2.39
C MET A 151 -5.93 -0.25 1.09
N ALA A 152 -5.89 1.07 0.99
CA ALA A 152 -5.41 1.80 -0.17
C ALA A 152 -3.98 1.36 -0.56
N TYR A 153 -3.08 1.34 0.42
CA TYR A 153 -1.70 0.94 0.24
C TYR A 153 -1.57 -0.51 -0.25
N ASN A 154 -2.26 -1.46 0.42
CA ASN A 154 -2.16 -2.87 0.09
C ASN A 154 -2.85 -3.21 -1.24
N VAL A 155 -3.94 -2.51 -1.59
CA VAL A 155 -4.63 -2.64 -2.89
C VAL A 155 -3.72 -2.14 -4.01
N HIS A 156 -3.04 -1.01 -3.83
CA HIS A 156 -2.08 -0.54 -4.81
C HIS A 156 -0.97 -1.58 -5.07
N LEU A 157 -0.35 -2.12 -4.01
CA LEU A 157 0.67 -3.16 -4.15
C LEU A 157 0.13 -4.47 -4.72
N LEU A 158 -1.16 -4.77 -4.52
CA LEU A 158 -1.81 -5.91 -5.16
C LEU A 158 -1.96 -5.65 -6.67
N GLY A 159 -2.23 -4.41 -7.07
CA GLY A 159 -2.21 -3.99 -8.48
C GLY A 159 -0.82 -4.14 -9.11
N ASP A 160 0.27 -3.89 -8.38
CA ASP A 160 1.64 -4.12 -8.88
C ASP A 160 1.92 -5.60 -9.21
N GLN A 161 1.12 -6.52 -8.68
CA GLN A 161 1.22 -7.95 -8.92
C GLN A 161 0.36 -8.40 -10.10
N GLN A 162 -0.27 -7.51 -10.87
CA GLN A 162 -1.05 -7.90 -12.05
C GLN A 162 -0.15 -8.17 -13.28
N PRO A 163 -0.63 -8.93 -14.29
CA PRO A 163 0.20 -9.47 -15.39
C PRO A 163 0.91 -8.43 -16.27
N ASP A 164 0.55 -7.16 -16.15
CA ASP A 164 1.09 -6.04 -16.91
C ASP A 164 2.43 -5.51 -16.37
N ASN A 165 2.79 -5.85 -15.13
CA ASN A 165 4.09 -5.55 -14.56
C ASN A 165 5.14 -6.59 -15.02
N ARG A 166 6.37 -6.14 -15.33
CA ARG A 166 7.46 -7.01 -15.83
C ARG A 166 8.68 -7.07 -14.88
N ILE A 167 8.64 -6.36 -13.76
CA ILE A 167 9.76 -6.24 -12.81
C ILE A 167 9.26 -6.56 -11.39
N PHE A 168 9.63 -7.74 -10.90
CA PHE A 168 9.10 -8.28 -9.62
C PHE A 168 10.09 -8.25 -8.46
N VAL A 169 11.32 -7.80 -8.71
CA VAL A 169 12.32 -7.65 -7.65
C VAL A 169 11.81 -6.64 -6.62
N GLY A 170 11.65 -7.10 -5.37
CA GLY A 170 11.19 -6.26 -4.26
C GLY A 170 9.67 -6.10 -4.12
N VAL A 171 8.85 -6.64 -5.02
CA VAL A 171 7.38 -6.50 -4.92
C VAL A 171 6.84 -7.41 -3.81
N ALA A 172 5.90 -6.90 -3.02
CA ALA A 172 5.28 -7.61 -1.90
C ALA A 172 4.66 -8.96 -2.31
N ASN A 173 4.83 -9.98 -1.46
CA ASN A 173 4.20 -11.27 -1.66
C ASN A 173 2.66 -11.15 -1.57
N VAL A 174 1.95 -11.68 -2.59
CA VAL A 174 0.48 -11.62 -2.68
C VAL A 174 -0.19 -12.21 -1.44
N ASN A 175 0.29 -13.33 -0.91
CA ASN A 175 -0.31 -13.95 0.28
C ASN A 175 -0.19 -13.06 1.52
N THR A 176 0.93 -12.35 1.64
CA THR A 176 1.14 -11.33 2.67
C THR A 176 0.16 -10.17 2.50
N LEU A 177 0.00 -9.65 1.28
CA LEU A 177 -0.95 -8.56 0.99
C LEU A 177 -2.39 -8.96 1.32
N VAL A 178 -2.84 -10.15 0.93
CA VAL A 178 -4.18 -10.66 1.27
C VAL A 178 -4.36 -10.73 2.79
N SER A 179 -3.34 -11.18 3.52
CA SER A 179 -3.39 -11.24 4.99
C SER A 179 -3.52 -9.84 5.62
N GLN A 180 -2.81 -8.84 5.09
CA GLN A 180 -2.91 -7.44 5.55
C GLN A 180 -4.28 -6.80 5.22
N ILE A 181 -4.87 -7.15 4.08
CA ILE A 181 -6.22 -6.74 3.69
C ILE A 181 -7.24 -7.32 4.67
N ILE A 182 -7.14 -8.62 5.00
CA ILE A 182 -8.01 -9.26 6.01
C ILE A 182 -7.88 -8.56 7.38
N ILE A 183 -6.66 -8.25 7.82
CA ILE A 183 -6.41 -7.50 9.06
C ILE A 183 -7.11 -6.14 9.03
N SER A 184 -7.01 -5.43 7.91
CA SER A 184 -7.63 -4.12 7.73
C SER A 184 -9.16 -4.21 7.81
N LEU A 185 -9.78 -5.19 7.14
CA LEU A 185 -11.23 -5.42 7.20
C LEU A 185 -11.70 -5.69 8.64
N ARG A 186 -10.98 -6.56 9.38
CA ARG A 186 -11.29 -6.87 10.78
C ARG A 186 -11.17 -5.65 11.70
N MET A 187 -10.20 -4.77 11.42
CA MET A 187 -10.00 -3.54 12.17
C MET A 187 -11.19 -2.56 12.01
N LEU A 188 -11.77 -2.49 10.80
CA LEU A 188 -12.95 -1.67 10.56
C LEU A 188 -14.19 -2.25 11.24
N ASP A 189 -14.48 -3.53 11.01
CA ASP A 189 -15.61 -4.23 11.62
C ASP A 189 -15.39 -5.75 11.62
N ARG A 190 -14.90 -6.27 12.74
CA ARG A 190 -14.58 -7.70 12.94
C ARG A 190 -15.75 -8.64 12.70
N THR A 191 -16.98 -8.22 12.97
CA THR A 191 -18.15 -9.11 12.83
C THR A 191 -18.59 -9.15 11.38
N LYS A 192 -18.74 -7.98 10.74
CA LYS A 192 -19.19 -7.89 9.35
C LYS A 192 -18.11 -8.31 8.35
N SER A 193 -16.83 -8.33 8.74
CA SER A 193 -15.73 -8.78 7.87
C SER A 193 -15.66 -10.29 7.69
N LYS A 194 -16.29 -11.10 8.55
CA LYS A 194 -16.13 -12.57 8.55
C LYS A 194 -16.42 -13.24 7.19
N PRO A 195 -17.49 -12.88 6.44
CA PRO A 195 -17.74 -13.48 5.13
C PRO A 195 -16.62 -13.15 4.13
N LEU A 196 -16.15 -11.90 4.12
CA LEU A 196 -15.05 -11.47 3.23
C LEU A 196 -13.74 -12.16 3.57
N GLU A 197 -13.44 -12.28 4.87
CA GLU A 197 -12.27 -13.00 5.37
C GLU A 197 -12.26 -14.47 4.91
N LYS A 198 -13.40 -15.15 5.01
CA LYS A 198 -13.53 -16.55 4.59
C LYS A 198 -13.18 -16.69 3.11
N GLU A 199 -13.79 -15.86 2.26
CA GLU A 199 -13.57 -15.92 0.81
C GLU A 199 -12.14 -15.56 0.44
N LEU A 200 -11.60 -14.47 1.01
CA LEU A 200 -10.19 -14.08 0.79
C LEU A 200 -9.23 -15.18 1.25
N THR A 201 -9.53 -15.88 2.33
CA THR A 201 -8.71 -17.01 2.81
C THR A 201 -8.76 -18.19 1.83
N ILE A 202 -9.91 -18.47 1.22
CA ILE A 202 -10.06 -19.50 0.19
C ILE A 202 -9.23 -19.11 -1.04
N LEU A 203 -9.41 -17.90 -1.56
CA LEU A 203 -8.64 -17.38 -2.70
C LEU A 203 -7.13 -17.42 -2.42
N ASN A 204 -6.70 -17.08 -1.21
CA ASN A 204 -5.29 -17.06 -0.84
C ASN A 204 -4.65 -18.46 -0.83
N LYS A 205 -5.43 -19.49 -0.46
CA LYS A 205 -4.98 -20.88 -0.40
C LYS A 205 -4.90 -21.56 -1.77
N GLN A 206 -5.46 -20.96 -2.82
CA GLN A 206 -5.38 -21.53 -4.16
C GLN A 206 -3.91 -21.63 -4.62
N ASN A 207 -3.55 -22.79 -5.16
CA ASN A 207 -2.23 -23.05 -5.71
C ASN A 207 -2.16 -22.62 -7.18
N ILE A 208 -2.23 -21.31 -7.39
CA ILE A 208 -2.18 -20.66 -8.70
C ILE A 208 -1.05 -19.63 -8.72
N ASN A 209 -0.72 -19.13 -9.91
CA ASN A 209 0.27 -18.08 -10.08
C ASN A 209 -0.13 -16.82 -9.28
N SER A 210 0.85 -16.16 -8.65
CA SER A 210 0.69 -14.87 -7.96
C SER A 210 -0.09 -13.83 -8.77
N HIS A 211 0.13 -13.74 -10.09
CA HIS A 211 -0.58 -12.77 -10.95
C HIS A 211 -2.08 -13.06 -11.03
N GLU A 212 -2.41 -14.32 -11.31
CA GLU A 212 -3.78 -14.76 -11.39
C GLU A 212 -4.48 -14.60 -10.05
N LYS A 213 -3.79 -14.93 -8.95
CA LYS A 213 -4.28 -14.71 -7.59
C LYS A 213 -4.54 -13.24 -7.30
N ALA A 214 -3.61 -12.35 -7.65
CA ALA A 214 -3.76 -10.91 -7.44
C ALA A 214 -4.98 -10.36 -8.19
N THR A 215 -5.18 -10.78 -9.43
CA THR A 215 -6.36 -10.43 -10.24
C THR A 215 -7.67 -10.94 -9.62
N LEU A 216 -7.72 -12.22 -9.20
CA LEU A 216 -8.91 -12.80 -8.58
C LEU A 216 -9.27 -12.09 -7.27
N VAL A 217 -8.26 -11.81 -6.43
CA VAL A 217 -8.45 -11.07 -5.18
C VAL A 217 -8.91 -9.64 -5.48
N MET A 218 -8.28 -8.92 -6.42
CA MET A 218 -8.68 -7.56 -6.78
C MET A 218 -10.15 -7.52 -7.23
N ASN A 219 -10.55 -8.40 -8.15
CA ASN A 219 -11.92 -8.48 -8.64
C ASN A 219 -12.92 -8.77 -7.52
N TYR A 220 -12.57 -9.67 -6.59
CA TYR A 220 -13.39 -9.94 -5.42
C TYR A 220 -13.54 -8.69 -4.53
N LEU A 221 -12.44 -7.97 -4.27
CA LEU A 221 -12.45 -6.77 -3.44
C LEU A 221 -13.32 -5.67 -4.04
N LYS A 222 -13.20 -5.40 -5.35
CA LYS A 222 -14.05 -4.44 -6.08
C LYS A 222 -15.54 -4.74 -5.94
N LYS A 223 -15.92 -6.02 -5.87
CA LYS A 223 -17.32 -6.44 -5.68
C LYS A 223 -17.78 -6.37 -4.22
N ALA A 224 -16.95 -6.81 -3.29
CA ALA A 224 -17.39 -7.09 -1.91
C ALA A 224 -17.15 -5.93 -0.94
N VAL A 225 -16.05 -5.19 -1.09
CA VAL A 225 -15.64 -4.14 -0.14
C VAL A 225 -16.60 -2.93 -0.13
N PRO A 226 -17.16 -2.45 -1.25
CA PRO A 226 -18.09 -1.31 -1.23
C PRO A 226 -19.29 -1.57 -0.32
N ASN A 227 -19.94 -2.73 -0.47
CA ASN A 227 -21.07 -3.12 0.36
C ASN A 227 -20.65 -3.37 1.83
N PHE A 228 -19.44 -3.88 2.06
CA PHE A 228 -18.90 -3.99 3.42
C PHE A 228 -18.78 -2.62 4.08
N ILE A 229 -18.20 -1.61 3.41
CA ILE A 229 -18.05 -0.25 3.96
C ILE A 229 -19.41 0.39 4.24
N LYS A 230 -20.38 0.20 3.33
CA LYS A 230 -21.77 0.67 3.51
C LYS A 230 -22.40 0.14 4.80
N ASN A 231 -22.12 -1.11 5.14
CA ASN A 231 -22.74 -1.80 6.27
C ASN A 231 -21.89 -1.76 7.55
N ALA A 232 -20.58 -1.55 7.44
CA ALA A 232 -19.64 -1.57 8.56
C ALA A 232 -20.07 -0.61 9.67
N ARG A 233 -19.94 -1.07 10.92
CA ARG A 233 -20.32 -0.32 12.13
C ARG A 233 -21.75 0.21 12.05
N ASN A 234 -22.67 -0.64 11.56
CA ASN A 234 -24.08 -0.31 11.36
C ASN A 234 -24.30 0.94 10.48
N GLY A 235 -23.49 1.06 9.43
CA GLY A 235 -23.51 2.15 8.46
C GLY A 235 -22.99 3.49 8.99
N ALA A 236 -22.37 3.52 10.18
CA ALA A 236 -21.83 4.76 10.75
C ALA A 236 -20.75 5.38 9.85
N ILE A 237 -19.87 4.54 9.28
CA ILE A 237 -18.80 4.99 8.37
C ILE A 237 -19.40 5.59 7.10
N TYR A 238 -20.34 4.87 6.47
CA TYR A 238 -21.04 5.35 5.28
C TYR A 238 -21.71 6.71 5.50
N ARG A 239 -22.54 6.84 6.54
CA ARG A 239 -23.19 8.11 6.88
C ARG A 239 -22.20 9.25 7.07
N ARG A 240 -21.04 8.96 7.67
CA ARG A 240 -19.99 9.96 7.89
C ARG A 240 -19.31 10.40 6.60
N LEU A 241 -18.99 9.45 5.72
CA LEU A 241 -18.42 9.74 4.40
C LEU A 241 -19.42 10.54 3.54
N SER A 242 -20.70 10.17 3.55
CA SER A 242 -21.75 10.90 2.85
C SER A 242 -21.90 12.34 3.36
N LYS A 243 -21.82 12.57 4.68
CA LYS A 243 -21.80 13.93 5.24
C LYS A 243 -20.61 14.78 4.78
N LYS A 244 -19.53 14.16 4.30
CA LYS A 244 -18.36 14.83 3.72
C LYS A 244 -18.44 14.94 2.19
N GLY A 245 -19.56 14.53 1.59
CA GLY A 245 -19.80 14.60 0.15
C GLY A 245 -19.21 13.43 -0.65
N TYR A 246 -18.86 12.31 0.01
CA TYR A 246 -18.41 11.10 -0.67
C TYR A 246 -19.58 10.15 -0.91
N ILE A 247 -19.72 9.69 -2.15
CA ILE A 247 -20.74 8.74 -2.57
C ILE A 247 -20.08 7.38 -2.79
N ILE A 248 -20.69 6.32 -2.25
CA ILE A 248 -20.27 4.93 -2.45
C ILE A 248 -21.33 4.21 -3.28
N LYS A 249 -20.93 3.65 -4.42
CA LYS A 249 -21.75 2.87 -5.35
C LYS A 249 -22.21 1.55 -4.75
#